data_AF-A0A0F8Y0L8-F1
#
_entry.id   AF-A0A0F8Y0L8-F1
#
_cell.length_a   1.000
_cell.length_b   1.000
_cell.length_c   1.000
_cell.angle_alpha   90.00
_cell.angle_beta   90.00
_cell.angle_gamma   90.00
#
_symmetry.space_group_name_H-M   'P 1'
#
loop_
_entity.id
_entity.type
_entity.pdbx_description
1 polymer ?
#
loop_
_entity_poly.entity_id
_entity_poly.type
_entity_poly.pdbx_seq_one_letter_code
_entity_poly.pdbx_strand_id
1 'polypeptide(L)'
;MSDNNVALEYIDLDLNDVEASDGSFETAHPGEYLFEVTAISGGQSNAGKPKMVITYKIIEAITDSDECQAEIEKEVMQSYSLAKDAKSDFPRRRIKALVEALGVELDKRGGFDPNDMIGARMIGEVKIEQYDDTNPITKMTTQKTSQKIIRERAD
;
A
#
# COMPACT_ATOMS: atom_id res chain seq x y z
N MET A 1 -6.36 11.45 18.87
CA MET A 1 -6.94 10.74 17.70
C MET A 1 -7.22 9.33 18.17
N SER A 2 -8.42 8.81 17.93
CA SER A 2 -8.77 7.47 18.38
C SER A 2 -8.00 6.47 17.52
N ASP A 3 -7.06 5.75 18.11
CA ASP A 3 -6.43 4.57 17.52
C ASP A 3 -7.49 3.49 17.39
N ASN A 4 -8.32 3.60 16.34
CA ASN A 4 -9.12 2.50 15.87
C ASN A 4 -8.17 1.55 15.13
N ASN A 5 -7.31 0.87 15.88
CA ASN A 5 -6.56 -0.27 15.38
C ASN A 5 -7.56 -1.42 15.24
N VAL A 6 -8.37 -1.37 14.18
CA VAL A 6 -9.32 -2.42 13.87
C VAL A 6 -8.49 -3.56 13.31
N ALA A 7 -8.35 -4.62 14.09
CA ALA A 7 -7.78 -5.87 13.59
C ALA A 7 -8.59 -6.30 12.35
N LEU A 8 -7.91 -6.48 11.23
CA LEU A 8 -8.52 -7.10 10.06
C LEU A 8 -8.55 -8.59 10.30
N GLU A 9 -9.74 -9.17 10.22
CA GLU A 9 -9.91 -10.61 10.08
C GLU A 9 -9.55 -11.03 8.63
N TYR A 10 -9.76 -12.31 8.35
CA TYR A 10 -9.61 -12.91 7.02
C TYR A 10 -10.29 -12.06 5.92
N ILE A 11 -9.54 -11.79 4.84
CA ILE A 11 -10.00 -10.99 3.71
C ILE A 11 -10.36 -11.90 2.54
N ASP A 12 -11.62 -11.88 2.11
CA ASP A 12 -12.10 -12.58 0.92
C ASP A 12 -12.44 -11.59 -0.21
N LEU A 13 -11.54 -11.51 -1.19
CA LEU A 13 -11.68 -10.64 -2.37
C LEU A 13 -11.75 -11.42 -3.69
N ASP A 14 -11.95 -12.73 -3.65
CA ASP A 14 -11.95 -13.59 -4.84
C ASP A 14 -10.69 -13.36 -5.72
N LEU A 15 -9.50 -13.22 -5.14
CA LEU A 15 -8.30 -12.76 -5.88
C LEU A 15 -7.84 -13.75 -6.96
N ASN A 16 -8.28 -15.01 -6.90
CA ASN A 16 -8.00 -15.98 -7.96
C ASN A 16 -8.67 -15.62 -9.30
N ASP A 17 -9.71 -14.77 -9.30
CA ASP A 17 -10.46 -14.39 -10.51
C ASP A 17 -9.85 -13.22 -11.29
N VAL A 18 -8.80 -12.59 -10.76
CA VAL A 18 -8.16 -11.41 -11.39
C VAL A 18 -6.68 -11.66 -11.62
N GLU A 19 -6.11 -11.02 -12.64
CA GLU A 19 -4.65 -11.01 -12.84
C GLU A 19 -4.00 -9.93 -11.98
N ALA A 20 -2.78 -10.19 -11.51
CA ALA A 20 -2.01 -9.20 -10.78
C ALA A 20 -1.72 -7.97 -11.66
N SER A 21 -1.79 -6.78 -11.09
CA SER A 21 -1.39 -5.56 -11.80
C SER A 21 0.12 -5.53 -11.97
N ASP A 22 0.59 -5.16 -13.15
CA ASP A 22 2.02 -4.97 -13.48
C ASP A 22 2.63 -3.68 -12.91
N GLY A 23 1.84 -2.84 -12.23
CA GLY A 23 2.30 -1.57 -11.67
C GLY A 23 2.73 -0.53 -12.73
N SER A 24 2.31 -0.65 -13.99
CA SER A 24 2.68 0.28 -15.07
C SER A 24 1.96 1.65 -14.97
N PHE A 25 2.35 2.46 -13.99
CA PHE A 25 2.04 3.89 -13.95
C PHE A 25 3.30 4.71 -14.23
N GLU A 26 3.14 5.79 -15.00
CA GLU A 26 4.23 6.70 -15.38
C GLU A 26 5.00 7.21 -14.15
N THR A 27 6.32 7.08 -14.26
CA THR A 27 7.31 7.37 -13.23
C THR A 27 7.41 8.87 -12.96
N ALA A 28 7.28 9.27 -11.70
CA ALA A 28 7.83 10.53 -11.20
C ALA A 28 8.79 10.13 -10.08
N HIS A 29 10.07 9.94 -10.41
CA HIS A 29 11.05 9.22 -9.59
C HIS A 29 11.06 9.57 -8.10
N PRO A 30 11.02 8.52 -7.28
CA PRO A 30 11.91 8.27 -6.16
C PRO A 30 12.49 6.83 -6.24
N GLY A 31 13.52 6.57 -5.44
CA GLY A 31 14.31 5.34 -5.49
C GLY A 31 13.53 4.05 -5.27
N GLU A 32 14.24 2.96 -5.55
CA GLU A 32 13.81 1.60 -5.25
C GLU A 32 14.30 1.19 -3.86
N TYR A 33 13.42 0.55 -3.07
CA TYR A 33 13.69 0.19 -1.69
C TYR A 33 13.20 -1.21 -1.37
N LEU A 34 13.84 -1.83 -0.39
CA LEU A 34 13.33 -3.00 0.32
C LEU A 34 12.43 -2.54 1.47
N PHE A 35 11.19 -3.00 1.46
CA PHE A 35 10.19 -2.72 2.47
C PHE A 35 9.94 -3.95 3.33
N GLU A 36 9.69 -3.73 4.62
CA GLU A 36 9.15 -4.74 5.52
C GLU A 36 7.78 -4.26 6.04
N VAL A 37 6.79 -5.14 6.01
CA VAL A 37 5.46 -4.83 6.56
C VAL A 37 5.54 -4.86 8.08
N THR A 38 5.30 -3.73 8.75
CA THR A 38 5.37 -3.64 10.21
C THR A 38 4.02 -3.68 10.89
N ALA A 39 2.96 -3.22 10.22
CA ALA A 39 1.61 -3.24 10.76
C ALA A 39 0.56 -3.25 9.65
N ILE A 40 -0.58 -3.87 9.95
CA ILE A 40 -1.76 -3.87 9.10
C ILE A 40 -2.97 -3.50 9.95
N SER A 41 -3.81 -2.62 9.43
CA SER A 41 -5.02 -2.16 10.12
C SER A 41 -6.19 -1.99 9.16
N GLY A 42 -7.40 -2.20 9.68
CA GLY A 42 -8.65 -1.99 8.97
C GLY A 42 -9.16 -0.57 9.12
N GLY A 43 -9.94 -0.11 8.14
CA GLY A 43 -10.65 1.15 8.28
C GLY A 43 -11.72 1.37 7.24
N GLN A 44 -12.26 2.58 7.24
CA GLN A 44 -13.19 3.06 6.23
C GLN A 44 -12.62 4.31 5.56
N SER A 45 -12.86 4.45 4.25
CA SER A 45 -12.61 5.70 3.54
C SER A 45 -13.64 6.77 3.93
N ASN A 46 -13.40 8.02 3.56
CA ASN A 46 -14.37 9.11 3.77
C ASN A 46 -15.72 8.85 3.08
N ALA A 47 -15.75 7.97 2.07
CA ALA A 47 -16.96 7.53 1.38
C ALA A 47 -17.60 6.28 2.03
N GLY A 48 -17.16 5.86 3.21
CA GLY A 48 -17.67 4.68 3.93
C GLY A 48 -17.24 3.34 3.33
N LYS A 49 -16.36 3.33 2.32
CA LYS A 49 -15.89 2.08 1.70
C LYS A 49 -14.83 1.41 2.60
N PRO A 50 -14.87 0.09 2.79
CA PRO A 50 -13.86 -0.61 3.57
C PRO A 50 -12.48 -0.51 2.91
N LYS A 51 -11.44 -0.36 3.74
CA LYS A 51 -10.04 -0.30 3.31
C LYS A 51 -9.14 -1.08 4.25
N MET A 52 -8.04 -1.56 3.71
CA MET A 52 -6.88 -2.06 4.43
C MET A 52 -5.79 -1.00 4.37
N VAL A 53 -5.14 -0.73 5.49
CA VAL A 53 -4.00 0.18 5.59
C VAL A 53 -2.80 -0.64 6.02
N ILE A 54 -1.74 -0.61 5.22
CA ILE A 54 -0.48 -1.29 5.50
C ILE A 54 0.57 -0.24 5.81
N THR A 55 1.27 -0.45 6.91
CA THR A 55 2.46 0.32 7.28
C THR A 55 3.68 -0.51 6.91
N TYR A 56 4.54 0.10 6.09
CA TYR A 56 5.83 -0.46 5.70
C TYR A 56 6.94 0.34 6.36
N LYS A 57 8.04 -0.33 6.65
CA LYS A 57 9.31 0.29 7.03
C LYS A 57 10.32 0.10 5.91
N ILE A 58 11.02 1.17 5.55
CA ILE A 58 12.13 1.10 4.60
C ILE A 58 13.34 0.47 5.31
N ILE A 59 13.77 -0.69 4.84
CA ILE A 59 14.90 -1.44 5.44
C ILE A 59 16.19 -1.14 4.69
N GLU A 60 16.12 -1.01 3.36
CA GLU A 60 17.30 -0.81 2.52
C GLU A 60 16.94 0.03 1.28
N ALA A 61 17.86 0.90 0.86
CA ALA A 61 17.79 1.58 -0.43
C ALA A 61 18.56 0.77 -1.48
N ILE A 62 17.87 0.32 -2.53
CA ILE A 62 18.47 -0.41 -3.65
C ILE A 62 19.17 0.55 -4.61
N THR A 63 18.68 1.79 -4.70
CA THR A 63 19.33 2.85 -5.47
C THR A 63 20.38 3.56 -4.63
N ASP A 64 21.62 3.63 -5.15
CA ASP A 64 22.73 4.29 -4.48
C ASP A 64 22.68 5.82 -4.70
N SER A 65 22.00 6.52 -3.80
CA SER A 65 22.07 7.97 -3.66
C SER A 65 21.89 8.40 -2.19
N ASP A 66 22.54 9.50 -1.80
CA ASP A 66 22.42 10.06 -0.45
C ASP A 66 20.96 10.38 -0.08
N GLU A 67 20.16 10.79 -1.07
CA GLU A 67 18.73 11.04 -0.90
C GLU A 67 17.94 9.77 -0.56
N CYS A 68 18.27 8.63 -1.18
CA CYS A 68 17.61 7.35 -0.87
C CYS A 68 18.06 6.81 0.50
N GLN A 69 19.33 6.94 0.84
CA GLN A 69 19.85 6.51 2.15
C GLN A 69 19.18 7.25 3.32
N ALA A 70 18.80 8.52 3.13
CA ALA A 70 18.10 9.30 4.13
C ALA A 70 16.65 8.84 4.41
N GLU A 71 16.08 7.97 3.58
CA GLU A 71 14.72 7.42 3.75
C GLU A 71 14.68 6.11 4.54
N ILE A 72 15.83 5.48 4.80
CA ILE A 72 15.90 4.24 5.60
C ILE A 72 15.32 4.47 7.00
N GLU A 73 14.66 3.44 7.56
CA GLU A 73 13.88 3.45 8.80
C GLU A 73 12.58 4.27 8.78
N LYS A 74 12.28 5.03 7.72
CA LYS A 74 11.00 5.75 7.63
C LYS A 74 9.84 4.80 7.37
N GLU A 75 8.68 5.20 7.90
CA GLU A 75 7.43 4.49 7.69
C GLU A 75 6.65 5.05 6.50
N VAL A 76 6.15 4.16 5.66
CA VAL A 76 5.24 4.48 4.55
C VAL A 76 3.91 3.81 4.82
N MET A 77 2.84 4.60 4.83
CA MET A 77 1.47 4.09 5.01
C MET A 77 0.73 4.08 3.67
N GLN A 78 0.23 2.91 3.26
CA GLN A 78 -0.55 2.77 2.03
C GLN A 78 -1.94 2.20 2.30
N SER A 79 -2.94 2.81 1.68
CA SER A 79 -4.33 2.36 1.78
C SER A 79 -4.76 1.62 0.52
N TYR A 80 -5.33 0.42 0.68
CA TYR A 80 -5.91 -0.41 -0.36
C TYR A 80 -7.43 -0.51 -0.14
N SER A 81 -8.23 -0.28 -1.18
CA SER A 81 -9.68 -0.43 -1.06
C SER A 81 -10.07 -1.91 -1.09
N LEU A 82 -10.87 -2.33 -0.12
CA LEU A 82 -11.44 -3.68 -0.03
C LEU A 82 -12.84 -3.74 -0.66
N ALA A 83 -13.31 -2.65 -1.28
CA ALA A 83 -14.62 -2.65 -1.91
C ALA A 83 -14.56 -3.44 -3.22
N LYS A 84 -15.43 -4.46 -3.33
CA LYS A 84 -15.75 -5.10 -4.61
C LYS A 84 -16.56 -4.10 -5.45
N ASP A 85 -15.87 -3.29 -6.26
CA ASP A 85 -16.53 -2.34 -7.15
C ASP A 85 -16.95 -3.05 -8.44
N ALA A 86 -18.25 -3.06 -8.73
CA ALA A 86 -18.78 -3.70 -9.94
C ALA A 86 -18.24 -3.07 -11.24
N LYS A 87 -17.63 -1.88 -11.17
CA LYS A 87 -17.13 -1.15 -12.34
C LYS A 87 -15.62 -1.28 -12.54
N SER A 88 -14.86 -1.79 -11.57
CA SER A 88 -13.41 -1.87 -11.69
C SER A 88 -12.81 -2.92 -10.75
N ASP A 89 -12.12 -3.90 -11.35
CA ASP A 89 -11.31 -4.87 -10.62
C ASP A 89 -9.93 -4.33 -10.23
N PHE A 90 -9.58 -3.11 -10.62
CA PHE A 90 -8.26 -2.54 -10.38
C PHE A 90 -7.79 -2.63 -8.91
N PRO A 91 -8.65 -2.33 -7.89
CA PRO A 91 -8.26 -2.52 -6.49
C PRO A 91 -7.89 -3.97 -6.14
N ARG A 92 -8.63 -4.95 -6.66
CA ARG A 92 -8.35 -6.39 -6.46
C ARG A 92 -7.06 -6.79 -7.14
N ARG A 93 -6.80 -6.33 -8.37
CA ARG A 93 -5.55 -6.59 -9.11
C ARG A 93 -4.32 -6.05 -8.39
N ARG A 94 -4.44 -4.87 -7.76
CA ARG A 94 -3.37 -4.29 -6.94
C ARG A 94 -3.13 -5.05 -5.65
N ILE A 95 -4.19 -5.49 -4.96
CA ILE A 95 -4.06 -6.32 -3.76
C ILE A 95 -3.45 -7.68 -4.13
N LYS A 96 -3.83 -8.29 -5.26
CA LYS A 96 -3.22 -9.54 -5.72
C LYS A 96 -1.72 -9.38 -5.98
N ALA A 97 -1.31 -8.33 -6.70
CA ALA A 97 0.10 -8.05 -6.95
C ALA A 97 0.89 -7.90 -5.65
N LEU A 98 0.32 -7.23 -4.65
CA LEU A 98 0.91 -7.10 -3.32
C LEU A 98 1.04 -8.46 -2.60
N VAL A 99 -0.04 -9.24 -2.53
CA VAL A 99 -0.05 -10.56 -1.87
C VAL A 99 1.01 -11.47 -2.49
N GLU A 100 1.09 -11.49 -3.82
CA GLU A 100 2.10 -12.25 -4.56
C GLU A 100 3.52 -11.74 -4.31
N ALA A 101 3.72 -10.41 -4.27
CA ALA A 101 5.03 -9.81 -3.97
C ALA A 101 5.51 -10.12 -2.55
N LEU A 102 4.60 -10.22 -1.59
CA LEU A 102 4.90 -10.59 -0.19
C LEU A 102 4.99 -12.11 0.03
N GLY A 103 4.76 -12.93 -1.01
CA GLY A 103 4.80 -14.39 -0.90
C GLY A 103 3.71 -14.99 -0.03
N VAL A 104 2.60 -14.29 0.17
CA VAL A 104 1.47 -14.78 0.98
C VAL A 104 0.63 -15.75 0.16
N GLU A 105 0.35 -16.92 0.72
CA GLU A 105 -0.45 -17.95 0.05
C GLU A 105 -1.93 -17.56 0.01
N LEU A 106 -2.52 -17.58 -1.19
CA LEU A 106 -3.96 -17.45 -1.39
C LEU A 106 -4.64 -18.80 -1.17
N ASP A 107 -5.79 -18.79 -0.51
CA ASP A 107 -6.62 -19.98 -0.41
C ASP A 107 -7.37 -20.29 -1.73
N LYS A 108 -8.18 -21.35 -1.72
CA LYS A 108 -8.95 -21.78 -2.90
C LYS A 108 -9.94 -20.73 -3.41
N ARG A 109 -10.40 -19.83 -2.53
CA ARG A 109 -11.32 -18.74 -2.86
C ARG A 109 -10.58 -17.46 -3.20
N GLY A 110 -9.25 -17.42 -3.07
CA GLY A 110 -8.47 -16.21 -3.29
C GLY A 110 -8.59 -15.22 -2.14
N GLY A 111 -8.84 -15.72 -0.93
CA GLY A 111 -8.70 -14.96 0.30
C GLY A 111 -7.38 -15.27 1.02
N PHE A 112 -7.05 -14.44 2.01
CA PHE A 112 -5.81 -14.51 2.78
C PHE A 112 -6.01 -13.92 4.19
N ASP A 113 -5.13 -14.30 5.14
CA ASP A 113 -5.04 -13.64 6.43
C ASP A 113 -4.06 -12.46 6.32
N PRO A 114 -4.48 -11.20 6.57
CA PRO A 114 -3.57 -10.06 6.51
C PRO A 114 -2.41 -10.16 7.51
N ASN A 115 -2.56 -10.89 8.62
CA ASN A 115 -1.47 -11.02 9.59
C ASN A 115 -0.28 -11.82 9.04
N ASP A 116 -0.50 -12.67 8.03
CA ASP A 116 0.58 -13.45 7.38
C ASP A 116 1.54 -12.53 6.60
N MET A 117 1.13 -11.29 6.31
CA MET A 117 2.00 -10.29 5.67
C MET A 117 2.95 -9.62 6.67
N ILE A 118 2.69 -9.66 7.98
CA ILE A 118 3.51 -8.93 8.96
C ILE A 118 4.91 -9.55 9.03
N GLY A 119 5.93 -8.72 8.81
CA GLY A 119 7.33 -9.16 8.70
C GLY A 119 7.73 -9.66 7.31
N ALA A 120 6.79 -9.79 6.37
CA ALA A 120 7.10 -10.09 4.98
C ALA A 120 7.78 -8.89 4.31
N ARG A 121 8.60 -9.20 3.30
CA ARG A 121 9.43 -8.23 2.60
C ARG A 121 9.10 -8.19 1.12
N MET A 122 9.24 -7.02 0.54
CA MET A 122 9.07 -6.80 -0.89
C MET A 122 9.96 -5.66 -1.35
N ILE A 123 10.34 -5.69 -2.63
CA ILE A 123 10.96 -4.55 -3.29
C ILE A 123 9.86 -3.71 -3.94
N GLY A 124 9.95 -2.40 -3.80
CA GLY A 124 9.03 -1.46 -4.44
C GLY A 124 9.70 -0.15 -4.84
N GLU A 125 9.09 0.53 -5.79
CA GLU A 125 9.41 1.92 -6.09
C GLU A 125 8.47 2.82 -5.28
N VAL A 126 8.99 3.89 -4.66
CA VAL A 126 8.10 4.91 -4.06
C VAL A 126 7.62 5.83 -5.19
N LYS A 127 6.61 6.65 -4.97
CA LYS A 127 6.30 7.85 -5.74
C LYS A 127 5.97 8.94 -4.75
N ILE A 128 6.67 10.07 -4.85
CA ILE A 128 6.41 11.24 -4.01
C ILE A 128 5.53 12.18 -4.82
N GLU A 129 4.29 12.34 -4.38
CA GLU A 129 3.34 13.29 -4.98
C GLU A 129 3.15 14.47 -4.02
N GLN A 130 3.53 15.66 -4.46
CA GLN A 130 3.21 16.90 -3.78
C GLN A 130 1.88 17.44 -4.30
N TYR A 131 0.99 17.82 -3.40
CA TYR A 131 -0.29 18.41 -3.76
C TYR A 131 -0.73 19.45 -2.73
N ASP A 132 -1.51 20.41 -3.21
CA ASP A 132 -2.08 21.46 -2.38
C ASP A 132 -3.38 20.97 -1.75
N ASP A 133 -3.42 20.93 -0.41
CA ASP A 133 -4.64 20.66 0.33
C ASP A 133 -5.18 21.97 0.90
N THR A 134 -6.38 22.35 0.45
CA THR A 134 -7.04 23.57 0.93
C THR A 134 -8.07 23.18 1.96
N ASN A 135 -7.85 23.62 3.21
CA ASN A 135 -8.79 23.39 4.28
C ASN A 135 -10.14 24.08 3.92
N PRO A 136 -11.24 23.33 3.84
CA PRO A 136 -12.51 23.88 3.34
C PRO A 136 -13.11 24.94 4.26
N ILE A 137 -12.75 24.92 5.55
CA ILE A 137 -13.23 25.84 6.60
C ILE A 137 -12.34 27.09 6.65
N THR A 138 -11.02 26.91 6.81
CA THR A 138 -10.09 28.05 7.00
C THR A 138 -9.63 28.69 5.70
N LYS A 139 -9.88 28.04 4.55
CA LYS A 139 -9.39 28.44 3.21
C LYS A 139 -7.87 28.55 3.10
N MET A 140 -7.13 28.06 4.10
CA MET A 140 -5.68 27.98 4.03
C MET A 140 -5.28 26.78 3.17
N THR A 141 -4.38 27.04 2.22
CA THR A 141 -3.74 26.01 1.40
C THR A 141 -2.44 25.59 2.07
N THR A 142 -2.31 24.29 2.35
CA THR A 142 -1.10 23.67 2.87
C THR A 142 -0.56 22.70 1.83
N GLN A 143 0.73 22.79 1.54
CA GLN A 143 1.40 21.82 0.68
C GLN A 143 1.55 20.51 1.46
N LYS A 144 1.02 19.42 0.91
CA LYS A 144 1.13 18.07 1.47
C LYS A 144 1.96 17.20 0.54
N THR A 145 2.64 16.23 1.16
CA THR A 145 3.41 15.21 0.44
C THR A 145 2.75 13.87 0.72
N SER A 146 2.43 13.12 -0.34
CA SER A 146 2.02 11.72 -0.26
C SER A 146 3.13 10.85 -0.82
N GLN A 147 3.49 9.80 -0.09
CA GLN A 147 4.29 8.71 -0.61
C GLN A 147 3.35 7.56 -1.02
N LYS A 148 3.63 6.93 -2.16
CA LYS A 148 2.90 5.77 -2.66
C LYS A 148 3.89 4.72 -3.12
N ILE A 149 3.74 3.48 -2.69
CA ILE A 149 4.52 2.37 -3.22
C ILE A 149 3.85 1.87 -4.50
N ILE A 150 4.65 1.72 -5.54
CA ILE A 150 4.31 1.19 -6.85
C ILE A 150 5.28 0.06 -7.22
N ARG A 151 4.90 -0.77 -8.19
CA ARG A 151 5.70 -1.90 -8.70
C ARG A 151 6.26 -2.81 -7.60
N GLU A 152 5.37 -3.31 -6.76
CA GLU A 152 5.68 -4.32 -5.75
C GLU A 152 6.16 -5.61 -6.45
N ARG A 153 7.30 -6.15 -6.01
CA ARG A 153 7.80 -7.46 -6.42
C ARG A 153 8.43 -8.20 -5.25
N ALA A 154 8.58 -9.52 -5.40
CA ALA A 154 9.32 -10.32 -4.44
C ALA A 154 10.76 -9.79 -4.27
N ASP A 155 11.21 -9.81 -3.02
CA ASP A 155 12.63 -9.65 -2.63
C ASP A 155 13.50 -10.73 -3.31
#